data_AF-A0A7J6C4L9-F1
#
_entry.id   AF-A0A7J6C4L9-F1
#
_cell.length_a   1.000
_cell.length_b   1.000
_cell.length_c   1.000
_cell.angle_alpha   90.00
_cell.angle_beta   90.00
_cell.angle_gamma   90.00
#
_symmetry.space_group_name_H-M   'P 1'
#
loop_
_entity.id
_entity.type
_entity.pdbx_description
1 polymer ?
#
loop_
_entity_poly.entity_id
_entity_poly.type
_entity_poly.pdbx_seq_one_letter_code
_entity_poly.pdbx_strand_id
1 'polypeptide(L)'
;MLIIGSGRTLRETVLESSPVLALLNQSFISSWALVKELEDLQSDKKNLDLSKKARLHLEKYTFPVEMMVALPNGTVVHHINANNFLDQTSMKPEEEEGPAISFSAGFEDPSTSTYIRFLQEGLEKERNVEELM
;
A
#
# COMPACT_ATOMS: atom_id res chain seq x y z
N MET A 1 -6.21 2.41 -0.83
CA MET A 1 -4.96 1.74 -1.24
C MET A 1 -4.99 1.51 -2.75
N LEU A 2 -3.93 1.93 -3.45
CA LEU A 2 -3.74 1.70 -4.88
C LEU A 2 -2.46 0.85 -5.09
N ILE A 3 -2.54 -0.19 -5.90
CA ILE A 3 -1.38 -0.97 -6.36
C ILE A 3 -1.07 -0.58 -7.81
N ILE A 4 0.16 -0.16 -8.09
CA ILE A 4 0.61 0.26 -9.42
C ILE A 4 1.55 -0.79 -9.99
N GLY A 5 1.14 -1.50 -11.05
CA GLY A 5 1.94 -2.52 -11.74
C GLY A 5 1.26 -3.88 -11.94
N SER A 6 2.00 -4.87 -12.45
CA SER A 6 1.48 -6.23 -12.69
C SER A 6 1.30 -7.00 -11.37
N GLY A 7 0.16 -6.79 -10.70
CA GLY A 7 -0.11 -7.28 -9.35
C GLY A 7 -0.40 -8.77 -9.17
N ARG A 8 -0.02 -9.65 -10.12
CA ARG A 8 -0.37 -11.09 -10.05
C ARG A 8 0.17 -11.78 -8.79
N THR A 9 1.46 -11.58 -8.48
CA THR A 9 2.13 -12.27 -7.36
C THR A 9 1.62 -11.84 -5.98
N LEU A 10 1.31 -10.54 -5.80
CA LEU A 10 0.80 -10.01 -4.52
C LEU A 10 -0.67 -10.40 -4.29
N ARG A 11 -1.45 -10.52 -5.37
CA ARG A 11 -2.87 -10.82 -5.31
C ARG A 11 -3.19 -12.25 -4.92
N GLU A 12 -2.40 -13.20 -5.41
CA GLU A 12 -2.60 -14.64 -5.21
C GLU A 12 -1.93 -15.15 -3.92
N THR A 13 -1.45 -14.25 -3.06
CA THR A 13 -0.77 -14.62 -1.80
C THR A 13 -1.29 -13.76 -0.64
N VAL A 14 -0.72 -12.58 -0.44
CA VAL A 14 -0.95 -11.72 0.73
C VAL A 14 -2.37 -11.16 0.77
N LEU A 15 -2.94 -10.82 -0.39
CA LEU A 15 -4.29 -10.25 -0.46
C LEU A 15 -5.41 -11.26 -0.21
N GLU A 16 -5.13 -12.57 -0.22
CA GLU A 16 -6.11 -13.61 0.14
C GLU A 16 -6.18 -13.85 1.66
N SER A 17 -5.23 -13.27 2.42
CA SER A 17 -5.18 -13.42 3.86
C SER A 17 -6.38 -12.78 4.54
N SER A 18 -7.12 -13.55 5.35
CA SER A 18 -8.31 -13.10 6.08
C SER A 18 -8.09 -11.84 6.93
N PRO A 19 -7.02 -11.70 7.73
CA PRO A 19 -6.77 -10.48 8.51
C PRO A 19 -6.49 -9.25 7.63
N VAL A 20 -5.81 -9.43 6.50
CA VAL A 20 -5.58 -8.35 5.51
C VAL A 20 -6.91 -7.90 4.90
N LEU A 21 -7.75 -8.85 4.47
CA LEU A 21 -9.08 -8.56 3.93
C LEU A 21 -9.98 -7.85 4.95
N ALA A 22 -9.92 -8.24 6.23
CA ALA A 22 -10.68 -7.58 7.29
C ALA A 22 -10.27 -6.10 7.44
N LEU A 23 -8.96 -5.82 7.49
CA LEU A 23 -8.46 -4.45 7.60
C LEU A 23 -8.78 -3.62 6.35
N LEU A 24 -8.63 -4.20 5.16
CA LEU A 24 -9.00 -3.54 3.91
C LEU A 24 -10.49 -3.16 3.90
N ASN A 25 -11.38 -4.09 4.24
CA ASN A 25 -12.82 -3.84 4.26
C ASN A 25 -13.25 -2.77 5.27
N GLN A 26 -12.50 -2.61 6.36
CA GLN A 26 -12.83 -1.65 7.41
C GLN A 26 -12.43 -0.21 7.05
N SER A 27 -11.27 -0.03 6.42
CA SER A 27 -10.63 1.29 6.35
C SER A 27 -10.11 1.69 4.98
N PHE A 28 -10.16 0.81 3.98
CA PHE A 28 -9.55 1.06 2.68
C PHE A 28 -10.46 0.72 1.49
N ILE A 29 -10.35 1.52 0.44
CA ILE A 29 -10.76 1.10 -0.91
C ILE A 29 -9.52 0.59 -1.61
N SER A 30 -9.53 -0.68 -2.03
CA SER A 30 -8.43 -1.28 -2.80
C SER A 30 -8.65 -1.10 -4.30
N SER A 31 -7.65 -0.59 -5.00
CA SER A 31 -7.65 -0.41 -6.45
C SER A 31 -6.30 -0.77 -7.06
N TRP A 32 -6.30 -0.93 -8.38
CA TRP A 32 -5.12 -1.22 -9.18
C TRP A 32 -5.10 -0.34 -10.43
N ALA A 33 -3.91 0.03 -10.86
CA ALA A 33 -3.71 0.76 -12.10
C ALA A 33 -2.37 0.40 -12.74
N LEU A 34 -2.32 0.44 -14.07
CA LEU A 34 -1.07 0.44 -14.81
C LEU A 34 -0.48 1.85 -14.81
N VAL A 35 0.85 1.95 -14.83
CA VAL A 35 1.55 3.24 -15.01
C VAL A 35 1.02 3.96 -16.25
N LYS A 36 0.82 3.23 -17.34
CA LYS A 36 0.31 3.79 -18.59
C LYS A 36 -1.09 4.40 -18.46
N GLU A 37 -1.97 3.77 -17.67
CA GLU A 37 -3.32 4.32 -17.42
C GLU A 37 -3.24 5.61 -16.61
N LEU A 38 -2.31 5.69 -15.64
CA LEU A 38 -2.10 6.92 -14.87
C LEU A 38 -1.47 8.04 -15.72
N GLU A 39 -0.57 7.72 -16.65
CA GLU A 39 -0.02 8.70 -17.60
C GLU A 39 -1.10 9.26 -18.53
N ASP A 40 -2.00 8.39 -19.00
CA ASP A 40 -3.13 8.79 -19.85
C ASP A 40 -4.12 9.65 -19.06
N LEU A 41 -4.42 9.30 -17.80
CA LEU A 41 -5.27 10.09 -16.89
C LEU A 41 -4.63 11.44 -16.54
N GLN A 42 -3.32 11.48 -16.28
CA GLN A 42 -2.58 12.72 -16.04
C GLN A 42 -2.69 13.68 -17.24
N SER A 43 -2.71 13.13 -18.46
CA SER A 43 -2.78 13.91 -19.70
C SER A 43 -4.21 14.37 -20.04
N ASP A 44 -5.23 13.92 -19.31
CA ASP A 44 -6.62 14.30 -19.56
C ASP A 44 -6.92 15.75 -19.13
N LYS A 45 -7.17 16.60 -20.13
CA LYS A 45 -7.52 18.02 -19.92
C LYS A 45 -8.99 18.23 -19.56
N LYS A 46 -9.84 17.21 -19.69
CA LYS A 46 -11.28 17.30 -19.39
C LYS A 46 -11.55 17.09 -17.91
N ASN A 47 -10.79 16.20 -17.26
CA ASN A 47 -10.94 15.91 -15.84
C ASN A 47 -9.69 16.30 -15.05
N LEU A 48 -9.64 17.58 -14.65
CA LEU A 48 -8.51 18.15 -13.91
C LEU A 48 -8.32 17.51 -12.52
N ASP A 49 -9.38 17.03 -11.88
CA ASP A 49 -9.30 16.35 -10.59
C ASP A 49 -8.59 15.00 -10.72
N LEU A 50 -9.04 14.16 -11.66
CA LEU A 50 -8.39 12.88 -11.93
C LEU A 50 -6.96 13.05 -12.45
N SER A 51 -6.72 14.04 -13.31
CA SER A 51 -5.37 14.37 -13.79
C SER A 51 -4.45 14.74 -12.63
N LYS A 52 -4.91 15.56 -11.68
CA LYS A 52 -4.15 15.91 -10.47
C LYS A 52 -3.87 14.67 -9.61
N LYS A 53 -4.87 13.83 -9.37
CA LYS A 53 -4.71 12.60 -8.58
C LYS A 53 -3.71 11.66 -9.24
N ALA A 54 -3.83 11.41 -10.54
CA ALA A 54 -2.91 10.56 -11.28
C ALA A 54 -1.47 11.08 -11.21
N ARG A 55 -1.28 12.42 -11.33
CA ARG A 55 0.03 13.04 -11.13
C ARG A 55 0.62 12.79 -9.75
N LEU A 56 -0.16 12.97 -8.68
CA LEU A 56 0.32 12.75 -7.30
C LEU A 56 0.78 11.29 -7.07
N HIS A 57 0.12 10.32 -7.73
CA HIS A 57 0.54 8.92 -7.66
C HIS A 57 1.82 8.68 -8.47
N LEU A 58 1.92 9.22 -9.69
CA LEU A 58 3.12 9.11 -10.53
C LEU A 58 4.35 9.77 -9.89
N GLU A 59 4.19 10.87 -9.15
CA GLU A 59 5.29 11.55 -8.44
C GLU A 59 5.96 10.66 -7.36
N LYS A 60 5.23 9.67 -6.82
CA LYS A 60 5.74 8.74 -5.80
C LYS A 60 6.12 7.37 -6.35
N TYR A 61 5.73 7.08 -7.59
CA TYR A 61 5.92 5.76 -8.17
C TYR A 61 7.41 5.46 -8.42
N THR A 62 7.86 4.30 -7.97
CA THR A 62 9.18 3.75 -8.28
C THR A 62 9.02 2.42 -9.01
N PHE A 63 9.65 2.30 -10.18
CA PHE A 63 9.60 1.08 -11.00
C PHE A 63 10.16 -0.14 -10.25
N PRO A 64 9.67 -1.39 -10.46
CA PRO A 64 8.65 -1.82 -11.44
C PRO A 64 7.21 -1.93 -10.95
N VAL A 65 7.00 -2.06 -9.64
CA VAL A 65 5.69 -2.23 -9.03
C VAL A 65 5.73 -1.56 -7.67
N GLU A 66 4.74 -0.75 -7.36
CA GLU A 66 4.67 0.03 -6.12
C GLU A 66 3.28 -0.14 -5.49
N MET A 67 3.25 -0.30 -4.17
CA MET A 67 2.02 -0.29 -3.37
C MET A 67 1.90 1.06 -2.67
N MET A 68 0.72 1.68 -2.73
CA MET A 68 0.50 3.03 -2.20
C MET A 68 -0.77 3.12 -1.35
N VAL A 69 -0.68 3.86 -0.25
CA VAL A 69 -1.80 4.37 0.52
C VAL A 69 -1.95 5.84 0.21
N ALA A 70 -3.12 6.23 -0.28
CA ALA A 70 -3.43 7.60 -0.65
C ALA A 70 -4.76 8.04 -0.06
N LEU A 71 -4.85 9.33 0.26
CA LEU A 71 -6.07 10.00 0.70
C LEU A 71 -7.06 10.17 -0.47
N PRO A 72 -8.35 10.46 -0.20
CA PRO A 72 -9.35 10.68 -1.26
C PRO A 72 -9.02 11.83 -2.23
N ASN A 73 -8.19 12.78 -1.81
CA ASN A 73 -7.71 13.89 -2.65
C ASN A 73 -6.50 13.51 -3.55
N GLY A 74 -6.00 12.28 -3.44
CA GLY A 74 -4.89 11.74 -4.22
C GLY A 74 -3.51 11.87 -3.57
N THR A 75 -3.39 12.51 -2.41
CA THR A 75 -2.11 12.60 -1.70
C THR A 75 -1.68 11.22 -1.21
N VAL A 76 -0.53 10.75 -1.68
CA VAL A 76 0.08 9.50 -1.22
C VAL A 76 0.75 9.73 0.14
N VAL A 77 0.29 9.03 1.17
CA VAL A 77 0.77 9.12 2.55
C VAL A 77 1.75 8.01 2.91
N HIS A 78 1.67 6.87 2.22
CA HIS A 78 2.61 5.78 2.40
C HIS A 78 2.79 5.01 1.10
N HIS A 79 3.99 4.52 0.85
CA HIS A 79 4.27 3.70 -0.33
C HIS A 79 5.46 2.77 -0.11
N ILE A 80 5.47 1.63 -0.81
CA ILE A 80 6.56 0.67 -0.78
C ILE A 80 6.72 -0.01 -2.14
N ASN A 81 7.98 -0.15 -2.58
CA ASN A 81 8.33 -0.90 -3.76
C ASN A 81 8.14 -2.41 -3.53
N ALA A 82 7.60 -3.12 -4.52
CA ALA A 82 7.31 -4.54 -4.38
C ALA A 82 8.57 -5.38 -4.12
N ASN A 83 9.72 -5.01 -4.69
CA ASN A 83 10.96 -5.75 -4.45
C ASN A 83 11.42 -5.57 -3.00
N ASN A 84 11.38 -4.33 -2.49
CA ASN A 84 11.71 -4.05 -1.09
C ASN A 84 10.76 -4.79 -0.13
N PHE A 85 9.48 -4.88 -0.48
CA PHE A 85 8.51 -5.67 0.28
C PHE A 85 8.90 -7.16 0.30
N LEU A 86 9.22 -7.76 -0.85
CA LEU A 86 9.63 -9.16 -0.91
C LEU A 86 10.90 -9.42 -0.09
N ASP A 87 11.88 -8.52 -0.15
CA ASP A 87 13.12 -8.62 0.63
C ASP A 87 12.86 -8.62 2.14
N GLN A 88 12.00 -7.71 2.63
CA GLN A 88 11.60 -7.65 4.04
C GLN A 88 10.91 -8.94 4.51
N THR A 89 10.12 -9.56 3.63
CA THR A 89 9.36 -10.77 3.97
C THR A 89 10.18 -12.06 3.81
N SER A 90 11.35 -11.98 3.15
CA SER A 90 12.26 -13.11 2.93
C SER A 90 13.25 -13.32 4.08
N MET A 91 13.38 -12.35 5.00
CA MET A 91 14.22 -12.49 6.18
C MET A 91 13.54 -13.42 7.20
N LYS A 92 14.21 -14.53 7.52
CA LYS A 92 13.81 -15.42 8.62
C LYS A 92 13.86 -14.64 9.94
N PRO A 93 12.99 -14.96 10.92
CA PRO A 93 12.98 -14.31 12.22
C PRO A 93 14.21 -14.75 13.03
N GLU A 94 15.35 -14.18 12.72
CA GLU A 94 16.51 -14.13 13.59
C GLU A 94 16.72 -12.64 13.89
N GLU A 95 16.36 -12.24 15.12
CA GLU A 95 16.73 -10.98 15.78
C GLU A 95 15.98 -9.69 15.37
N GLU A 96 14.73 -9.53 15.82
CA GLU A 96 14.21 -8.19 16.19
C GLU A 96 13.80 -8.19 17.67
N GLU A 97 14.72 -7.74 18.53
CA GLU A 97 14.45 -7.42 19.93
C GLU A 97 13.71 -6.07 20.03
N GLY A 98 12.38 -6.12 20.01
CA GLY A 98 11.50 -4.98 20.29
C GLY A 98 10.19 -5.48 20.92
N PRO A 99 9.46 -4.65 21.69
CA PRO A 99 8.26 -5.11 22.39
C PRO A 99 7.18 -5.44 21.36
N ALA A 100 7.09 -6.73 21.03
CA ALA A 100 6.09 -7.27 20.13
C ALA A 100 4.71 -7.00 20.71
N ILE A 101 3.93 -6.18 20.00
CA ILE A 101 2.49 -6.07 20.18
C ILE A 101 1.95 -7.49 19.99
N SER A 102 1.53 -8.11 21.10
CA SER A 102 1.03 -9.49 21.12
C SER A 102 -0.28 -9.59 20.34
N PHE A 103 -0.20 -9.96 19.07
CA PHE A 103 -1.30 -10.58 18.35
C PHE A 103 -1.17 -12.11 18.46
N SER A 104 -2.26 -12.72 18.86
CA SER A 104 -2.44 -14.11 19.23
C SER A 104 -1.83 -15.13 18.26
N ALA A 105 -1.22 -16.16 18.85
CA ALA A 105 -0.74 -17.38 18.20
C ALA A 105 -1.69 -17.96 17.13
N GLY A 106 -1.27 -17.88 15.87
CA GLY A 106 -1.86 -18.60 14.75
C GLY A 106 -1.10 -18.30 13.46
N PHE A 107 -0.04 -19.06 13.18
CA PHE A 107 0.72 -19.14 11.91
C PHE A 107 0.38 -18.07 10.86
N GLU A 108 0.74 -16.81 11.13
CA GLU A 108 0.57 -15.73 10.16
C GLU A 108 1.89 -15.60 9.39
N ASP A 109 1.84 -15.79 8.06
CA ASP A 109 3.03 -15.76 7.22
C ASP A 109 3.70 -14.37 7.31
N PRO A 110 5.05 -14.27 7.35
CA PRO A 110 5.76 -12.99 7.49
C PRO A 110 5.32 -11.92 6.48
N SER A 111 4.89 -12.33 5.28
CA SER A 111 4.35 -11.40 4.29
C SER A 111 3.03 -10.75 4.68
N THR A 112 2.16 -11.49 5.38
CA THR A 112 0.89 -10.97 5.91
C THR A 112 1.15 -9.94 7.00
N SER A 113 2.00 -10.26 7.96
CA SER A 113 2.34 -9.36 9.08
C SER A 113 2.97 -8.05 8.58
N THR A 114 3.92 -8.13 7.64
CA THR A 114 4.55 -6.95 7.03
C THR A 114 3.54 -6.11 6.28
N TYR A 115 2.60 -6.73 5.57
CA TYR A 115 1.56 -6.01 4.83
C TYR A 115 0.55 -5.32 5.75
N ILE A 116 0.14 -5.96 6.85
CA ILE A 116 -0.71 -5.34 7.87
C ILE A 116 0.00 -4.14 8.48
N ARG A 117 1.30 -4.27 8.81
CA ARG A 117 2.10 -3.16 9.34
C ARG A 117 2.14 -1.99 8.35
N PHE A 118 2.38 -2.26 7.07
CA PHE A 118 2.35 -1.24 6.01
C PHE A 118 1.00 -0.51 5.97
N LEU A 119 -0.13 -1.21 6.06
CA LEU A 119 -1.46 -0.60 6.09
C LEU A 119 -1.67 0.26 7.34
N GLN A 120 -1.28 -0.24 8.52
CA GLN A 120 -1.42 0.47 9.78
C GLN A 120 -0.59 1.76 9.83
N GLU A 121 0.67 1.70 9.38
CA GLU A 121 1.54 2.88 9.22
C GLU A 121 0.90 3.92 8.28
N GLY A 122 0.17 3.45 7.26
CA GLY A 122 -0.59 4.32 6.36
C GLY A 122 -1.73 5.07 7.06
N LEU A 123 -2.48 4.39 7.94
CA LEU A 123 -3.53 5.02 8.76
C LEU A 123 -2.95 5.98 9.80
N GLU A 124 -1.81 5.64 10.40
CA GLU A 124 -1.13 6.53 11.36
C GLU A 124 -0.68 7.83 10.71
N LYS A 125 -0.06 7.74 9.53
CA LYS A 125 0.36 8.92 8.76
C LYS A 125 -0.82 9.76 8.30
N GLU A 126 -1.94 9.15 7.95
CA GLU A 126 -3.16 9.85 7.61
C GLU A 126 -3.68 10.70 8.78
N ARG A 127 -3.82 10.12 9.97
CA ARG A 127 -4.25 10.86 11.17
C ARG A 127 -3.33 12.02 11.52
N ASN A 128 -2.02 11.85 11.40
CA ASN A 128 -1.05 12.91 11.64
C ASN A 128 -1.17 14.06 10.62
N VAL A 129 -1.55 13.74 9.38
CA VAL A 129 -1.81 14.74 8.34
C VAL A 129 -3.11 15.49 8.63
N GLU A 130 -4.16 14.82 9.11
CA GLU A 130 -5.40 15.48 9.54
C GLU A 130 -5.19 16.41 10.74
N GLU A 131 -4.33 16.06 11.71
CA GLU A 131 -4.04 16.90 12.87
C GLU A 131 -3.28 18.20 12.53
N LEU A 132 -2.62 18.23 11.36
CA LEU A 132 -1.86 19.38 10.86
C LEU A 132 -2.66 20.32 9.94
N MET A 133 -3.92 20.01 9.63
CA MET A 133 -4.82 20.83 8.80
C MET A 133 -5.84 21.60 9.63
#